data_AF-A0A3S2C6S6-F1
#
_entry.id   AF-A0A3S2C6S6-F1
#
_cell.length_a   1.000
_cell.length_b   1.000
_cell.length_c   1.000
_cell.angle_alpha   90.00
_cell.angle_beta   90.00
_cell.angle_gamma   90.00
#
_symmetry.space_group_name_H-M   'P 1'
#
loop_
_entity.id
_entity.type
_entity.pdbx_description
1 polymer ?
#
loop_
_entity_poly.entity_id
_entity_poly.type
_entity_poly.pdbx_seq_one_letter_code
_entity_poly.pdbx_strand_id
1 'polypeptide(L)'
;MDLPSRPTDAENRRASAEGVAALDRAIAILDAFTTADRSLSLAEIAARTGLYKSTILRLANSLLRGRLLERLDDGRYRVGPATFRLGALYQRSVVAIDIL
;
A
#
# COMPACT_ATOMS: atom_id res chain seq x y z
N MET A 1 -17.35 32.08 -20.42
CA MET A 1 -16.20 31.31 -19.92
C MET A 1 -16.46 31.06 -18.46
N ASP A 2 -17.13 29.95 -18.13
CA ASP A 2 -17.42 29.60 -16.74
C ASP A 2 -16.15 29.08 -16.08
N LEU A 3 -15.77 29.70 -14.96
CA LEU A 3 -14.75 29.18 -14.07
C LEU A 3 -15.35 27.99 -13.30
N PRO A 4 -14.63 26.86 -13.14
CA PRO A 4 -15.15 25.77 -12.32
C PRO A 4 -15.36 26.26 -10.88
N SER A 5 -16.56 26.03 -10.34
CA SER A 5 -16.94 26.35 -8.96
C SER A 5 -15.94 25.75 -7.97
N ARG A 6 -15.55 26.52 -6.95
CA ARG A 6 -14.73 25.99 -5.85
C ARG A 6 -15.50 24.88 -5.13
N PRO A 7 -14.88 23.72 -4.85
CA PRO A 7 -15.53 22.63 -4.13
C PRO A 7 -15.97 23.11 -2.74
N THR A 8 -17.16 22.68 -2.32
CA THR A 8 -17.76 23.08 -1.05
C THR A 8 -17.13 22.34 0.14
N ASP A 9 -17.30 22.86 1.36
CA ASP A 9 -16.79 22.20 2.58
C ASP A 9 -17.39 20.81 2.83
N ALA A 10 -18.56 20.51 2.25
CA ALA A 10 -19.17 19.18 2.29
C ALA A 10 -18.49 18.22 1.32
N GLU A 11 -18.07 18.72 0.16
CA GLU A 11 -17.33 17.99 -0.87
C GLU A 11 -15.89 17.71 -0.42
N ASN A 12 -15.24 18.69 0.21
CA ASN A 12 -13.96 18.51 0.88
C ASN A 12 -14.06 17.52 2.06
N ARG A 13 -15.12 17.58 2.87
CA ARG A 13 -15.34 16.59 3.95
C ARG A 13 -15.61 15.20 3.41
N ARG A 14 -16.33 15.07 2.30
CA ARG A 14 -16.60 13.76 1.66
C ARG A 14 -15.33 13.18 1.03
N ALA A 15 -14.53 14.00 0.37
CA ALA A 15 -13.21 13.63 -0.13
C ALA A 15 -12.17 13.37 0.99
N SER A 16 -12.42 13.89 2.19
CA SER A 16 -11.61 13.59 3.40
C SER A 16 -12.11 12.35 4.15
N ALA A 17 -13.40 12.02 4.02
CA ALA A 17 -14.04 10.84 4.61
C ALA A 17 -13.87 9.59 3.74
N GLU A 18 -13.82 9.76 2.41
CA GLU A 18 -13.16 8.82 1.51
C GLU A 18 -11.67 8.91 1.84
N GLY A 19 -11.10 7.87 2.44
CA GLY A 19 -9.67 7.84 2.78
C GLY A 19 -8.79 8.16 1.56
N VAL A 20 -7.49 8.32 1.79
CA VAL A 20 -6.56 8.56 0.68
C VAL A 20 -6.56 7.34 -0.24
N ALA A 21 -7.34 7.37 -1.32
CA ALA A 21 -7.55 6.20 -2.18
C ALA A 21 -6.25 5.64 -2.79
N ALA A 22 -5.17 6.42 -2.81
CA ALA A 22 -3.85 5.94 -3.18
C ALA A 22 -3.22 5.03 -2.09
N LEU A 23 -3.47 5.31 -0.82
CA LEU A 23 -3.06 4.48 0.31
C LEU A 23 -3.80 3.14 0.30
N ASP A 24 -5.12 3.14 0.09
CA ASP A 24 -5.91 1.89 0.01
C ASP A 24 -5.38 0.96 -1.09
N ARG A 25 -5.04 1.54 -2.25
CA ARG A 25 -4.43 0.78 -3.35
C ARG A 25 -3.02 0.30 -3.01
N ALA A 26 -2.24 1.06 -2.24
CA ALA A 26 -0.92 0.64 -1.80
C ALA A 26 -1.01 -0.52 -0.79
N ILE A 27 -1.99 -0.47 0.12
CA ILE A 27 -2.32 -1.57 1.04
C ILE A 27 -2.73 -2.80 0.23
N ALA A 28 -3.63 -2.65 -0.75
CA ALA A 28 -4.02 -3.76 -1.63
C ALA A 28 -2.84 -4.41 -2.38
N ILE A 29 -1.82 -3.63 -2.75
CA ILE A 29 -0.58 -4.18 -3.33
C ILE A 29 0.21 -5.01 -2.31
N LEU A 30 0.31 -4.57 -1.05
CA LEU A 30 1.00 -5.32 0.00
C LEU A 30 0.21 -6.59 0.37
N ASP A 31 -1.12 -6.51 0.42
CA ASP A 31 -2.01 -7.64 0.72
C ASP A 31 -2.10 -8.66 -0.43
N ALA A 32 -1.63 -8.30 -1.64
CA ALA A 32 -1.55 -9.22 -2.75
C ALA A 32 -0.52 -10.35 -2.52
N PHE A 33 0.40 -10.19 -1.57
CA PHE A 33 1.40 -11.18 -1.20
C PHE A 33 0.85 -12.13 -0.13
N THR A 34 1.04 -13.42 -0.33
CA THR A 34 0.64 -14.47 0.62
C THR A 34 1.86 -15.17 1.20
N THR A 35 1.65 -16.02 2.19
CA THR A 35 2.72 -16.82 2.81
C THR A 35 3.40 -17.80 1.85
N ALA A 36 2.75 -18.16 0.73
CA ALA A 36 3.33 -19.02 -0.30
C ALA A 36 4.24 -18.27 -1.29
N ASP A 37 4.17 -16.94 -1.33
CA ASP A 37 4.89 -16.14 -2.31
C ASP A 37 6.28 -15.73 -1.81
N ARG A 38 7.33 -16.15 -2.52
CA ARG A 38 8.67 -15.57 -2.32
C ARG A 38 8.83 -14.20 -2.98
N SER A 39 8.17 -14.00 -4.13
CA SER A 39 8.13 -12.75 -4.88
C SER A 39 7.04 -12.79 -5.94
N LEU A 40 6.55 -11.63 -6.39
CA LEU A 40 5.54 -11.47 -7.44
C LEU A 40 6.06 -10.57 -8.57
N SER A 41 5.81 -10.94 -9.82
CA SER A 41 5.94 -10.05 -10.97
C SER A 41 4.86 -8.96 -10.96
N LEU A 42 5.08 -7.90 -11.73
CA LEU A 42 4.09 -6.83 -11.92
C LEU A 42 2.75 -7.37 -12.47
N ALA A 43 2.80 -8.41 -13.31
CA ALA A 43 1.61 -9.01 -13.89
C ALA A 43 0.78 -9.78 -12.85
N GLU A 44 1.43 -10.52 -11.95
CA GLU A 44 0.75 -11.21 -10.85
C GLU A 44 0.11 -10.22 -9.88
N ILE A 45 0.81 -9.12 -9.54
CA ILE A 45 0.24 -8.06 -8.69
C ILE A 45 -0.98 -7.43 -9.37
N ALA A 46 -0.92 -7.16 -10.68
CA ALA A 46 -2.06 -6.62 -11.43
C ALA A 46 -3.25 -7.59 -11.44
N ALA A 47 -3.00 -8.87 -11.67
CA ALA A 47 -4.05 -9.88 -11.67
C ALA A 47 -4.73 -10.02 -10.29
N ARG A 48 -3.96 -9.99 -9.20
CA ARG A 48 -4.49 -10.15 -7.83
C ARG A 48 -5.22 -8.91 -7.32
N THR A 49 -4.77 -7.72 -7.71
CA THR A 49 -5.34 -6.45 -7.21
C THR A 49 -6.40 -5.85 -8.13
N GLY A 50 -6.48 -6.29 -9.38
CA GLY A 50 -7.30 -5.65 -10.42
C GLY A 50 -6.81 -4.25 -10.83
N LEU A 51 -5.65 -3.80 -10.34
CA LEU A 51 -5.13 -2.48 -10.62
C LEU A 51 -4.37 -2.44 -11.96
N TYR A 52 -4.47 -1.31 -12.65
CA TYR A 52 -3.64 -1.05 -13.82
C TYR A 52 -2.15 -1.06 -13.46
N LYS A 53 -1.32 -1.65 -14.34
CA LYS A 53 0.13 -1.74 -14.16
C LYS A 53 0.80 -0.37 -13.92
N SER A 54 0.34 0.69 -14.60
CA SER A 54 0.86 2.05 -14.41
C SER A 54 0.60 2.58 -12.99
N THR A 55 -0.57 2.30 -12.43
CA THR A 55 -0.91 2.61 -11.03
C THR A 55 -0.02 1.84 -10.07
N ILE A 56 0.17 0.54 -10.30
CA ILE A 56 1.03 -0.31 -9.46
C ILE A 56 2.47 0.19 -9.48
N LEU A 57 3.05 0.50 -10.65
CA LEU A 57 4.41 1.01 -10.75
C LEU A 57 4.62 2.30 -9.95
N ARG A 58 3.67 3.24 -10.01
CA ARG A 58 3.72 4.49 -9.25
C ARG A 58 3.68 4.24 -7.74
N LEU A 59 2.78 3.37 -7.28
CA LEU A 59 2.65 3.04 -5.85
C LEU A 59 3.83 2.22 -5.35
N ALA A 60 4.30 1.25 -6.14
CA ALA A 60 5.47 0.43 -5.87
C ALA A 60 6.71 1.30 -5.67
N ASN A 61 6.92 2.34 -6.48
CA ASN A 61 8.03 3.28 -6.28
C ASN A 61 8.01 3.93 -4.89
N SER A 62 6.82 4.29 -4.38
CA SER A 62 6.69 4.83 -3.02
C SER A 62 6.93 3.77 -1.95
N LEU A 63 6.40 2.56 -2.14
CA LEU A 63 6.61 1.43 -1.22
C LEU A 63 8.08 1.00 -1.16
N LEU A 64 8.80 1.02 -2.30
CA LEU A 64 10.23 0.76 -2.40
C LEU A 64 11.04 1.79 -1.61
N ARG A 65 10.75 3.10 -1.76
CA ARG A 65 11.38 4.15 -0.95
C ARG A 65 11.13 3.97 0.54
N GLY A 66 9.93 3.53 0.91
CA GLY A 66 9.56 3.19 2.29
C GLY A 66 10.11 1.83 2.78
N ARG A 67 10.80 1.07 1.92
CA ARG A 67 11.27 -0.32 2.17
C ARG A 67 10.17 -1.30 2.60
N LEU A 68 8.94 -1.02 2.20
CA LEU A 68 7.79 -1.93 2.36
C LEU A 68 7.73 -2.95 1.22
N LEU A 69 8.31 -2.62 0.07
CA LEU A 69 8.65 -3.56 -0.99
C LEU A 69 10.16 -3.52 -1.25
N GLU A 70 10.64 -4.58 -1.88
CA GLU A 70 11.95 -4.65 -2.54
C GLU A 70 11.77 -5.15 -3.97
N ARG A 71 12.63 -4.69 -4.88
CA ARG A 71 12.67 -5.16 -6.26
C ARG A 71 13.92 -6.03 -6.44
N LEU A 72 13.72 -7.24 -6.95
CA LEU A 72 14.76 -8.20 -7.24
C LEU A 72 15.40 -7.91 -8.61
N ASP A 73 16.55 -8.54 -8.87
CA ASP A 73 17.31 -8.36 -10.12
C ASP A 73 16.54 -8.80 -11.37
N ASP A 74 15.65 -9.79 -11.22
CA ASP A 74 14.73 -10.25 -12.27
C ASP A 74 13.50 -9.33 -12.47
N GLY A 75 13.43 -8.24 -11.70
CA GLY A 75 12.37 -7.25 -11.75
C GLY A 75 11.10 -7.63 -10.97
N ARG A 76 11.06 -8.80 -10.29
CA ARG A 76 9.97 -9.16 -9.38
C ARG A 76 10.03 -8.34 -8.09
N TYR A 77 8.92 -8.27 -7.39
CA TYR A 77 8.77 -7.58 -6.12
C TYR A 77 8.64 -8.59 -4.98
N ARG A 78 9.18 -8.26 -3.81
CA ARG A 78 8.89 -8.98 -2.57
C ARG A 78 8.57 -8.00 -1.44
N VAL A 79 7.97 -8.51 -0.37
CA VAL A 79 7.76 -7.74 0.85
C VAL A 79 9.10 -7.30 1.44
N GLY A 80 9.22 -6.01 1.77
CA GLY A 80 10.45 -5.39 2.25
C GLY A 80 10.58 -5.34 3.77
N PRO A 81 11.79 -5.08 4.29
CA PRO A 81 12.13 -5.20 5.71
C PRO A 81 11.39 -4.23 6.64
N ALA A 82 10.82 -3.14 6.12
CA ALA A 82 10.04 -2.21 6.95
C ALA A 82 8.78 -2.88 7.54
N THR A 83 8.23 -3.90 6.87
CA THR A 83 7.09 -4.67 7.38
C THR A 83 7.44 -5.45 8.65
N PHE A 84 8.60 -6.11 8.69
CA PHE A 84 9.10 -6.79 9.89
C PHE A 84 9.27 -5.80 11.06
N ARG A 85 9.85 -4.62 10.79
CA ARG A 85 9.98 -3.56 11.81
C ARG A 85 8.63 -3.15 12.40
N LEU A 86 7.60 -2.98 11.55
CA LEU A 86 6.24 -2.65 11.98
C LEU A 86 5.60 -3.80 12.77
N GLY A 87 5.75 -5.05 12.32
CA GLY A 87 5.28 -6.23 13.03
C GLY A 87 5.92 -6.37 14.42
N ALA A 88 7.23 -6.15 14.53
CA ALA A 88 7.93 -6.17 15.81
C ALA A 88 7.46 -5.03 16.75
N LEU A 89 7.14 -3.85 16.21
CA LEU A 89 6.54 -2.74 16.98
C LEU A 89 5.16 -3.15 17.52
N TYR A 90 4.32 -3.72 16.68
CA TYR A 90 2.99 -4.21 17.05
C TYR A 90 3.05 -5.30 18.13
N GLN A 91 3.95 -6.27 17.99
CA GLN A 91 4.15 -7.33 18.99
C GLN A 91 4.48 -6.74 20.37
N ARG A 92 5.32 -5.69 20.44
CA ARG A 92 5.63 -5.02 21.72
C ARG A 92 4.41 -4.31 22.33
N SER A 93 3.56 -3.70 21.51
CA SER A 93 2.37 -3.01 22.03
C SER A 93 1.29 -3.96 22.52
N VAL A 94 1.13 -5.13 21.86
CA VAL A 94 0.08 -6.09 22.22
C VAL A 94 0.51 -7.00 23.36
N VAL A 95 1.77 -7.46 23.39
CA VAL A 95 2.27 -8.26 24.52
C VAL A 95 2.32 -7.46 25.83
N ALA A 96 2.41 -6.13 25.77
CA ALA A 96 2.33 -5.27 26.95
C ALA A 96 0.92 -5.17 27.56
N ILE A 97 -0.14 -5.56 26.82
CA ILE A 97 -1.53 -5.47 27.29
C ILE A 97 -1.99 -6.75 28.01
N ASP A 98 -1.35 -7.90 27.76
CA ASP A 98 -1.78 -9.20 28.33
C ASP A 98 -1.19 -9.50 29.74
N ILE A 99 -0.63 -8.52 30.45
CA ILE A 99 -0.06 -8.69 31.82
C ILE A 99 -0.73 -7.74 32.85
N LEU A 100 -2.02 -7.42 32.69
CA LEU A 100 -2.83 -6.70 33.69
C LEU A 100 -4.23 -7.30 33.78
#